data_AF-K2BYG8-F1
#
_entry.id   AF-K2BYG8-F1
#
_cell.length_a   1.000
_cell.length_b   1.000
_cell.length_c   1.000
_cell.angle_alpha   90.00
_cell.angle_beta   90.00
_cell.angle_gamma   90.00
#
_symmetry.space_group_name_H-M   'P 1'
#
loop_
_entity.id
_entity.type
_entity.pdbx_description
1 polymer ?
#
loop_
_entity_poly.entity_id
_entity_poly.type
_entity_poly.pdbx_seq_one_letter_code
_entity_poly.pdbx_strand_id
1 'polypeptide(L)'
;MIDSRVILDGPGAEKLLGRGDMLFLPPDASKPIRIQGVFVQDDEINNLIKYLKSTGIAPQYTAEVTEMPLGRWGGRGGNGSEKDELFEEAVRTICQYDRASASLLQRRLKVGYARAARILDELEASGIVGPGEGSKPRDVLVRNADDYFASQAGSAES
;
A
#
# COMPACT_ATOMS: atom_id res chain seq x y z
N MET A 1 -25.27 33.38 8.95
CA MET A 1 -24.75 32.34 9.86
C MET A 1 -25.23 31.02 9.29
N ILE A 2 -24.33 30.20 8.73
CA ILE A 2 -24.70 28.91 8.15
C ILE A 2 -24.94 27.97 9.32
N ASP A 3 -26.20 27.53 9.49
CA ASP A 3 -26.55 26.56 10.54
C ASP A 3 -26.04 25.19 10.11
N SER A 4 -25.10 24.65 10.88
CA SER A 4 -24.50 23.34 10.62
C SER A 4 -25.54 22.21 10.60
N ARG A 5 -26.71 22.42 11.23
CA ARG A 5 -27.82 21.48 11.22
C ARG A 5 -28.37 21.20 9.83
N VAL A 6 -28.21 22.11 8.87
CA VAL A 6 -28.73 21.91 7.50
C VAL A 6 -27.91 20.87 6.73
N ILE A 7 -26.62 20.74 7.05
CA ILE A 7 -25.69 19.85 6.33
C ILE A 7 -25.35 18.61 7.16
N LEU A 8 -25.22 18.75 8.48
CA LEU A 8 -24.80 17.69 9.39
C LEU A 8 -25.96 17.04 10.15
N ASP A 9 -27.19 17.51 9.93
CA ASP A 9 -28.40 17.14 10.70
C ASP A 9 -28.22 17.28 12.23
N GLY A 10 -27.24 18.08 12.66
CA GLY A 10 -26.86 18.25 14.05
C GLY A 10 -25.84 19.36 14.30
N PRO A 11 -25.61 19.70 15.59
CA PRO A 11 -24.54 20.61 16.00
C PRO A 11 -23.17 19.92 15.87
N GLY A 12 -22.13 20.67 15.51
CA GLY A 12 -20.77 20.15 15.47
C GLY A 12 -19.79 21.00 14.67
N ALA A 13 -20.24 21.75 13.65
CA ALA A 13 -19.33 22.57 12.84
C ALA A 13 -18.69 23.71 13.64
N GLU A 14 -19.37 24.20 14.68
CA GLU A 14 -18.86 25.19 15.62
C GLU A 14 -17.65 24.71 16.44
N LYS A 15 -17.41 23.39 16.48
CA LYS A 15 -16.25 22.81 17.14
C LYS A 15 -14.99 22.81 16.26
N LEU A 16 -15.12 23.15 14.98
CA LEU A 16 -14.00 23.27 14.05
C LEU A 16 -13.30 24.61 14.31
N LEU A 17 -12.06 24.54 14.79
CA LEU A 17 -11.27 25.72 15.18
C LEU A 17 -10.31 26.14 14.07
N GLY A 18 -9.82 25.19 13.27
CA GLY A 18 -8.83 25.41 12.23
C GLY A 18 -9.34 25.05 10.83
N ARG A 19 -8.68 25.60 9.80
CA ARG A 19 -8.97 25.29 8.39
C ARG A 19 -8.72 23.83 8.01
N GLY A 20 -7.98 23.09 8.83
CA GLY A 20 -7.69 21.66 8.65
C GLY A 20 -8.53 20.75 9.54
N ASP A 21 -9.38 21.31 10.41
CA ASP A 21 -10.24 20.50 11.24
C ASP A 21 -11.38 19.91 10.41
N MET A 22 -11.72 18.67 10.71
CA MET A 22 -12.83 17.96 10.07
C MET A 22 -13.68 17.22 11.11
N LEU A 23 -14.91 16.91 10.72
CA LEU A 23 -15.76 15.96 11.44
C LEU A 23 -15.77 14.64 10.68
N PHE A 24 -15.56 13.54 11.40
CA PHE A 24 -15.60 12.20 10.84
C PHE A 24 -16.65 11.36 11.56
N LEU A 25 -17.52 10.70 10.82
CA LEU A 25 -18.53 9.80 11.36
C LEU A 25 -18.19 8.36 10.91
N PRO A 26 -17.57 7.54 11.78
CA PRO A 26 -17.32 6.15 11.44
C PRO A 26 -18.64 5.34 11.45
N PRO A 27 -18.71 4.20 10.71
CA PRO A 27 -19.96 3.44 10.54
C PRO A 27 -20.58 2.89 11.84
N ASP A 28 -19.78 2.75 12.90
CA ASP A 28 -20.14 2.20 14.20
C ASP A 28 -20.47 3.28 15.25
N ALA A 29 -20.30 4.57 14.93
CA ALA A 29 -20.58 5.66 15.85
C ALA A 29 -21.90 6.37 15.56
N SER A 30 -22.57 6.79 16.63
CA SER A 30 -23.81 7.58 16.56
C SER A 30 -23.58 9.09 16.43
N LYS A 31 -22.34 9.56 16.61
CA LYS A 31 -21.98 10.98 16.57
C LYS A 31 -20.63 11.19 15.89
N PRO A 32 -20.47 12.29 15.12
CA PRO A 32 -19.20 12.60 14.50
C PRO A 32 -18.14 12.97 15.55
N ILE A 33 -16.91 12.53 15.31
CA ILE A 33 -15.73 12.90 16.08
C ILE A 33 -14.99 14.03 15.37
N ARG A 34 -14.42 14.96 16.15
CA ARG A 34 -13.56 16.01 15.60
C ARG A 34 -12.17 15.42 15.37
N ILE A 35 -11.65 15.61 14.16
CA ILE A 35 -10.27 15.29 13.78
C ILE A 35 -9.56 16.61 13.47
N GLN A 36 -8.39 16.80 14.07
CA GLN A 36 -7.52 17.93 13.76
C GLN A 36 -6.58 17.52 12.64
N GLY A 37 -6.82 18.03 11.44
CA GLY A 37 -5.93 17.88 10.30
C GLY A 37 -4.97 19.05 10.16
N VAL A 38 -4.01 18.90 9.25
CA VAL A 38 -3.12 19.99 8.84
C VAL A 38 -3.69 20.59 7.55
N PHE A 39 -3.99 21.88 7.59
CA PHE A 39 -4.28 22.63 6.37
C PHE A 39 -2.96 23.12 5.78
N VAL A 40 -2.70 22.75 4.53
CA VAL A 40 -1.52 23.19 3.79
C VAL A 40 -2.01 23.87 2.52
N GLN A 41 -1.58 25.11 2.30
CA GLN A 41 -1.90 25.86 1.09
C GLN A 41 -1.03 25.41 -0.08
N ASP A 42 -1.52 25.63 -1.31
CA ASP A 42 -0.79 25.32 -2.54
C ASP A 42 0.60 25.97 -2.56
N ASP A 43 0.73 27.19 -2.06
CA ASP A 43 2.02 27.89 -1.97
C ASP A 43 3.02 27.18 -1.04
N GLU A 44 2.55 26.67 0.10
CA GLU A 44 3.38 25.90 1.04
C GLU A 44 3.84 24.58 0.43
N ILE A 45 2.92 23.88 -0.27
CA ILE A 45 3.22 22.65 -1.02
C ILE A 45 4.28 22.94 -2.09
N ASN A 46 4.09 24.00 -2.87
CA ASN A 46 5.01 24.38 -3.94
C ASN A 46 6.41 24.73 -3.41
N ASN A 47 6.48 25.44 -2.28
CA ASN A 47 7.74 25.78 -1.63
C ASN A 47 8.46 24.53 -1.11
N LEU A 48 7.74 23.58 -0.50
CA LEU A 48 8.29 22.30 -0.07
C LEU A 48 8.83 21.49 -1.26
N ILE A 49 8.08 21.41 -2.36
CA ILE A 49 8.50 20.71 -3.57
C ILE A 49 9.78 21.34 -4.15
N LYS A 50 9.85 22.68 -4.22
CA LYS A 50 11.06 23.38 -4.68
C LYS A 50 12.26 23.07 -3.81
N TYR A 51 12.09 23.08 -2.50
CA TYR A 51 13.13 22.72 -1.54
C TYR A 51 13.62 21.28 -1.77
N LEU A 52 12.72 20.30 -1.86
CA LEU A 52 13.08 18.89 -2.08
C LEU A 52 13.81 18.67 -3.41
N LYS A 53 13.40 19.38 -4.47
CA LYS A 53 14.10 19.35 -5.76
C LYS A 53 15.52 19.92 -5.67
N SER A 54 15.72 20.95 -4.84
CA SER A 54 17.05 21.56 -4.64
C SER A 54 18.04 20.68 -3.87
N THR A 55 17.54 19.71 -3.09
CA THR A 55 18.38 18.80 -2.29
C THR A 55 19.08 17.73 -3.13
N GLY A 56 18.86 17.69 -4.46
CA GLY A 56 19.56 16.78 -5.38
C GLY A 56 19.03 15.34 -5.39
N ILE A 57 17.93 15.06 -4.68
CA ILE A 57 17.27 13.75 -4.72
C ILE A 57 16.44 13.67 -6.00
N ALA A 58 16.90 12.87 -6.97
CA ALA A 58 16.14 12.62 -8.18
C ALA A 58 14.86 11.82 -7.82
N PRO A 59 13.66 12.35 -8.11
CA PRO A 59 12.42 11.62 -7.89
C PRO A 59 12.39 10.38 -8.79
N GLN A 60 12.16 9.21 -8.17
CA GLN A 60 11.86 7.99 -8.90
C GLN A 60 10.36 7.94 -9.17
N TYR A 61 9.98 8.24 -10.40
CA TYR A 61 8.58 8.15 -10.83
C TYR A 61 8.29 6.74 -11.35
N THR A 62 7.18 6.17 -10.90
CA THR A 62 6.67 4.90 -11.41
C THR A 62 5.68 5.19 -12.55
N ALA A 63 6.09 4.98 -13.81
CA ALA A 63 5.28 5.29 -15.00
C ALA A 63 3.92 4.56 -15.04
N GLU A 64 3.81 3.43 -14.35
CA GLU A 64 2.55 2.68 -14.24
C GLU A 64 1.45 3.45 -13.48
N VAL A 65 1.79 4.38 -12.59
CA VAL A 65 0.79 5.21 -11.87
C VAL A 65 0.04 6.12 -12.84
N THR A 66 0.71 6.58 -13.90
CA THR A 66 0.12 7.42 -14.96
C THR A 66 -0.52 6.61 -16.07
N GLU A 67 -0.13 5.35 -16.25
CA GLU A 67 -0.64 4.46 -17.31
C GLU A 67 -1.76 3.53 -16.84
N MET A 68 -2.06 3.48 -15.53
CA MET A 68 -3.21 2.75 -15.03
C MET A 68 -4.51 3.38 -15.55
N PRO A 69 -5.34 2.65 -16.32
CA PRO A 69 -6.70 3.09 -16.55
C PRO A 69 -7.39 3.14 -15.18
N LEU A 70 -8.06 4.25 -14.87
CA LEU A 70 -8.78 4.50 -13.60
C LEU A 70 -9.90 3.47 -13.24
N GLY A 71 -9.98 2.32 -13.91
CA GLY A 71 -11.09 1.38 -13.84
C GLY A 71 -10.81 -0.02 -13.29
N ARG A 72 -9.69 -0.27 -12.59
CA ARG A 72 -9.37 -1.64 -12.09
C ARG A 72 -9.20 -1.79 -10.58
N TRP A 73 -9.84 -0.94 -9.78
CA TRP A 73 -10.06 -1.22 -8.35
C TRP A 73 -11.34 -2.02 -8.09
N GLY A 74 -11.64 -2.98 -8.96
CA GLY A 74 -12.89 -3.74 -8.90
C GLY A 74 -12.74 -5.06 -9.62
N GLY A 75 -12.63 -6.13 -8.83
CA GLY A 75 -13.01 -7.50 -9.18
C GLY A 75 -12.35 -8.12 -10.41
N ARG A 76 -11.48 -9.09 -10.17
CA ARG A 76 -11.59 -10.41 -10.81
C ARG A 76 -10.76 -11.43 -10.05
N GLY A 77 -11.45 -12.20 -9.21
CA GLY A 77 -11.06 -13.58 -8.98
C GLY A 77 -10.99 -14.26 -10.34
N GLY A 78 -9.79 -14.69 -10.69
CA GLY A 78 -9.49 -15.51 -11.86
C GLY A 78 -8.61 -16.64 -11.37
N ASN A 79 -9.27 -17.75 -11.05
CA ASN A 79 -8.64 -19.00 -10.69
C ASN A 79 -7.74 -19.47 -11.87
N GLY A 80 -6.46 -19.73 -11.61
CA GLY A 80 -5.53 -20.13 -12.67
C GLY A 80 -4.11 -20.40 -12.17
N SER A 81 -4.02 -21.29 -11.16
CA SER A 81 -2.95 -22.24 -10.75
C SER A 81 -1.48 -22.17 -11.22
N GLU A 82 -1.00 -21.14 -11.90
CA GLU A 82 0.43 -20.99 -12.21
C GLU A 82 0.98 -19.81 -11.41
N LYS A 83 1.91 -20.13 -10.51
CA LYS A 83 2.76 -19.14 -9.84
C LYS A 83 3.48 -18.34 -10.91
N ASP A 84 3.69 -17.05 -10.67
CA ASP A 84 4.51 -16.23 -11.59
C ASP A 84 5.88 -16.90 -11.81
N GLU A 85 6.41 -16.85 -13.03
CA GLU A 85 7.73 -17.43 -13.37
C GLU A 85 8.85 -16.94 -12.44
N LEU A 86 8.72 -15.71 -11.92
CA LEU A 86 9.69 -15.08 -11.03
C LEU A 86 9.39 -15.35 -9.55
N PHE A 87 8.40 -16.19 -9.22
CA PHE A 87 8.00 -16.48 -7.84
C PHE A 87 9.16 -17.04 -7.04
N GLU A 88 9.91 -18.02 -7.55
CA GLU A 88 11.03 -18.61 -6.82
C GLU A 88 12.15 -17.59 -6.56
N GLU A 89 12.46 -16.76 -7.54
CA GLU A 89 13.43 -15.69 -7.42
C GLU A 89 12.97 -14.60 -6.43
N ALA A 90 11.65 -14.34 -6.39
CA ALA A 90 11.03 -13.44 -5.43
C ALA A 90 11.18 -13.97 -3.99
N VAL A 91 10.91 -15.27 -3.75
CA VAL A 91 11.10 -15.92 -2.44
C VAL A 91 12.55 -15.76 -1.97
N ARG A 92 13.52 -16.11 -2.82
CA ARG A 92 14.95 -15.98 -2.49
C ARG A 92 15.32 -14.53 -2.18
N THR A 93 14.79 -13.58 -2.96
CA THR A 93 15.04 -12.16 -2.74
C THR A 93 14.50 -11.71 -1.39
N ILE A 94 13.24 -11.97 -1.05
CA ILE A 94 12.67 -11.50 0.22
C ILE A 94 13.34 -12.14 1.43
N CYS A 95 13.74 -13.42 1.34
CA CYS A 95 14.50 -14.10 2.40
C CYS A 95 15.88 -13.44 2.59
N GLN A 96 16.55 -13.07 1.50
CA GLN A 96 17.86 -12.41 1.58
C GLN A 96 17.79 -11.01 2.23
N TYR A 97 16.73 -10.25 1.95
CA TYR A 97 16.59 -8.87 2.42
C TYR A 97 15.77 -8.72 3.71
N ASP A 98 15.20 -9.81 4.21
CA ASP A 98 14.33 -9.89 5.41
C ASP A 98 13.19 -8.85 5.40
N ARG A 99 12.69 -8.52 4.21
CA ARG A 99 11.55 -7.61 4.02
C ARG A 99 10.90 -7.88 2.67
N ALA A 100 9.58 -7.79 2.61
CA ALA A 100 8.84 -7.98 1.38
C ALA A 100 8.07 -6.70 1.01
N SER A 101 8.39 -6.11 -0.15
CA SER A 101 7.66 -4.97 -0.68
C SER A 101 7.66 -4.96 -2.20
N ALA A 102 6.61 -4.40 -2.80
CA ALA A 102 6.50 -4.29 -4.25
C ALA A 102 7.69 -3.51 -4.85
N SER A 103 8.18 -2.46 -4.16
CA SER A 103 9.34 -1.68 -4.61
C SER A 103 10.67 -2.44 -4.53
N LEU A 104 10.82 -3.37 -3.57
CA LEU A 104 11.98 -4.25 -3.50
C LEU A 104 11.98 -5.20 -4.71
N LEU A 105 10.86 -5.88 -4.95
CA LEU A 105 10.70 -6.84 -6.05
C LEU A 105 10.84 -6.17 -7.41
N GLN A 106 10.26 -4.97 -7.59
CA GLN A 106 10.40 -4.16 -8.81
C GLN A 106 11.87 -3.93 -9.18
N ARG A 107 12.71 -3.53 -8.21
CA ARG A 107 14.13 -3.23 -8.46
C ARG A 107 14.97 -4.50 -8.66
N ARG A 108 14.67 -5.58 -7.94
CA ARG A 108 15.49 -6.79 -7.94
C ARG A 108 15.18 -7.69 -9.12
N LEU A 109 13.90 -7.89 -9.41
CA LEU A 109 13.41 -8.75 -10.48
C LEU A 109 13.22 -8.00 -11.80
N LYS A 110 13.46 -6.68 -11.81
CA LYS A 110 13.27 -5.78 -12.97
C LYS A 110 11.87 -5.90 -13.60
N VAL A 111 10.87 -6.12 -12.76
CA VAL A 111 9.47 -6.22 -13.16
C VAL A 111 8.74 -4.90 -12.92
N GLY A 112 7.60 -4.72 -13.57
CA GLY A 112 6.69 -3.63 -13.27
C GLY A 112 6.05 -3.75 -11.87
N TYR A 113 5.58 -2.64 -11.32
CA TYR A 113 4.93 -2.58 -10.00
C TYR A 113 3.69 -3.48 -9.93
N ALA A 114 2.84 -3.48 -10.95
CA ALA A 114 1.65 -4.33 -10.98
C ALA A 114 1.97 -5.83 -10.95
N ARG A 115 3.08 -6.26 -11.57
CA ARG A 115 3.56 -7.64 -11.49
C ARG A 115 4.19 -7.90 -10.12
N ALA A 116 5.00 -6.98 -9.60
CA ALA A 116 5.58 -7.08 -8.26
C ALA A 116 4.50 -7.18 -7.16
N ALA A 117 3.40 -6.43 -7.28
CA ALA A 117 2.28 -6.48 -6.35
C ALA A 117 1.56 -7.84 -6.41
N ARG A 118 1.29 -8.36 -7.62
CA ARG A 118 0.73 -9.71 -7.78
C ARG A 118 1.62 -10.80 -7.19
N ILE A 119 2.92 -10.75 -7.46
CA ILE A 119 3.89 -11.67 -6.86
C ILE A 119 3.86 -11.55 -5.33
N LEU A 120 3.78 -10.33 -4.78
CA LEU A 120 3.69 -10.12 -3.34
C LEU A 120 2.42 -10.73 -2.72
N ASP A 121 1.29 -10.64 -3.42
CA ASP A 121 0.02 -11.27 -3.00
C ASP A 121 0.08 -12.80 -3.10
N GLU A 122 0.75 -13.35 -4.12
CA GLU A 122 1.01 -14.79 -4.23
C GLU A 122 1.91 -15.30 -3.09
N LEU A 123 2.92 -14.52 -2.69
CA LEU A 123 3.79 -14.83 -1.56
C LEU A 123 3.01 -14.84 -0.24
N GLU A 124 2.03 -13.94 -0.07
CA GLU A 124 1.15 -13.91 1.11
C GLU A 124 0.22 -15.13 1.11
N ALA A 125 -0.42 -15.42 -0.02
CA ALA A 125 -1.28 -16.60 -0.16
C ALA A 125 -0.52 -17.91 0.09
N SER A 126 0.78 -17.94 -0.20
CA SER A 126 1.67 -19.08 0.04
C SER A 126 2.24 -19.13 1.47
N GLY A 127 1.86 -18.20 2.35
CA GLY A 127 2.30 -18.12 3.75
C GLY A 127 3.77 -17.74 3.93
N ILE A 128 4.40 -17.16 2.90
CA ILE A 128 5.83 -16.79 2.92
C ILE A 128 6.02 -15.40 3.53
N VAL A 129 5.03 -14.52 3.35
CA VAL A 129 4.98 -13.17 3.93
C VAL A 129 3.71 -12.99 4.75
N GLY A 130 3.78 -12.17 5.79
CA GLY A 130 2.64 -11.80 6.61
C GLY A 130 1.65 -10.87 5.90
N PRO A 131 0.50 -10.58 6.52
CA PRO A 131 -0.52 -9.71 5.95
C PRO A 131 -0.01 -8.28 5.74
N GLY A 132 -0.53 -7.61 4.72
CA GLY A 132 -0.17 -6.22 4.42
C GLY A 132 -0.75 -5.20 5.40
N GLU A 133 0.10 -4.42 6.07
CA GLU A 133 -0.30 -3.22 6.82
C GLU A 133 -0.13 -1.95 5.97
N GLY A 134 -1.08 -1.71 5.07
CA GLY A 134 -1.11 -0.50 4.24
C GLY A 134 0.13 -0.36 3.34
N SER A 135 0.90 0.71 3.49
CA SER A 135 2.09 1.01 2.68
C SER A 135 3.40 0.45 3.24
N LYS A 136 3.37 -0.20 4.40
CA LYS A 136 4.57 -0.76 5.02
C LYS A 136 5.02 -2.05 4.30
N PRO A 137 6.33 -2.36 4.32
CA PRO A 137 6.81 -3.69 3.93
C PRO A 137 6.14 -4.79 4.76
N ARG A 138 5.82 -5.92 4.13
CA ARG A 138 5.30 -7.12 4.80
C ARG A 138 6.43 -7.85 5.50
N ASP A 139 6.11 -8.42 6.66
CA ASP A 139 7.04 -9.26 7.43
C ASP A 139 7.30 -10.56 6.68
N VAL A 140 8.55 -11.01 6.66
CA VAL A 140 8.95 -12.26 6.02
C VAL A 140 8.86 -13.39 7.05
N LEU A 141 7.99 -14.37 6.80
CA LEU A 141 7.75 -15.49 7.71
C LEU A 141 8.75 -16.64 7.47
N VAL A 142 9.26 -16.74 6.25
CA VAL A 142 10.24 -17.76 5.82
C VAL A 142 11.62 -17.13 5.76
N ARG A 143 12.53 -17.56 6.64
CA ARG A 143 13.90 -17.02 6.68
C ARG A 143 14.87 -17.67 5.70
N ASN A 144 14.57 -18.90 5.26
CA ASN A 144 15.40 -19.65 4.34
C ASN A 144 14.55 -20.19 3.19
N ALA A 145 14.86 -19.75 1.98
CA ALA A 145 14.16 -20.17 0.78
C ALA A 145 14.36 -21.67 0.48
N ASP A 146 15.56 -22.21 0.73
CA ASP A 146 15.87 -23.60 0.40
C ASP A 146 15.11 -24.58 1.30
N ASP A 147 14.94 -24.25 2.59
CA ASP A 147 14.13 -25.03 3.52
C ASP A 147 12.64 -25.04 3.11
N TYR A 148 12.15 -23.89 2.62
CA TYR A 148 10.78 -23.79 2.10
C TYR A 148 10.56 -24.70 0.88
N PHE A 149 11.46 -24.66 -0.10
CA PHE A 149 11.35 -25.52 -1.29
C PHE A 149 11.53 -27.00 -0.95
N ALA A 150 12.41 -27.35 -0.01
CA ALA A 150 12.58 -28.71 0.48
C ALA A 150 11.30 -29.25 1.17
N SER A 151 10.63 -28.43 1.98
CA SER A 151 9.37 -28.82 2.65
C SER A 151 8.19 -29.00 1.70
N GLN A 152 8.17 -28.30 0.56
CA GLN A 152 7.17 -28.44 -0.51
C GLN A 152 7.40 -29.68 -1.38
N ALA A 153 8.66 -30.10 -1.58
CA ALA A 153 8.98 -31.31 -2.34
C ALA A 153 8.53 -32.58 -1.61
N GLY A 154 8.69 -32.62 -0.28
CA GLY A 154 8.30 -33.77 0.55
C GLY A 154 6.79 -34.00 0.68
N SER A 155 5.96 -32.99 0.41
CA SER A 155 4.49 -33.08 0.46
C SER A 155 3.84 -33.44 -0.88
N ALA A 156 4.60 -33.46 -1.99
CA ALA A 156 4.12 -33.89 -3.30
C ALA A 156 4.31 -35.40 -3.56
N GLU A 157 5.04 -36.12 -2.69
CA GLU A 157 5.36 -37.55 -2.80
C GLU A 157 4.57 -38.44 -1.80
N SER A 158 3.47 -37.94 -1.21
CA SER A 158 2.57 -38.72 -0.34
C SER A 158 1.12 -38.66 -0.78
#